data_AF-A0A535CLH1-F1
#
_entry.id   AF-A0A535CLH1-F1
#
_cell.length_a   1.000
_cell.length_b   1.000
_cell.length_c   1.000
_cell.angle_alpha   90.00
_cell.angle_beta   90.00
_cell.angle_gamma   90.00
#
_symmetry.space_group_name_H-M   'P 1'
#
loop_
_entity.id
_entity.type
_entity.pdbx_description
1 polymer ?
#
loop_
_entity_poly.entity_id
_entity_poly.type
_entity_poly.pdbx_seq_one_letter_code
_entity_poly.pdbx_strand_id
1 'polypeptide(L)'
;MDILYLVDRLENLIASSHRIPLTNQIRIKEVDILNIVDQMRTSIPDEIKQARRVIQEKERILAQAQADASTLLARAREETERAMNREGLLRAAEARSQEMVQQAEEHSQAVVRRAEEQNERLKTDADTYVAETLRNIKDHLASIEMDISRNILSIEKGLESLEIPEGEEGSENLEELEELYDDSEEPEDIATPSRPIPRRASLANDTIGGPLY
;
A
#
# COMPACT_ATOMS: atom_id res chain seq x y z
N MET A 1 -59.92 46.12 32.97
CA MET A 1 -61.34 45.72 32.87
C MET A 1 -61.47 45.11 31.50
N ASP A 2 -61.94 43.87 31.40
CA ASP A 2 -62.03 43.20 30.10
C ASP A 2 -63.07 43.90 29.22
N ILE A 3 -62.75 44.08 27.93
CA ILE A 3 -63.68 44.61 26.93
C ILE A 3 -64.97 43.79 26.92
N LEU A 4 -64.88 42.46 27.09
CA LEU A 4 -66.03 41.56 27.12
C LEU A 4 -66.97 41.91 28.29
N TYR A 5 -66.41 42.17 29.46
CA TYR A 5 -67.18 42.56 30.64
C TYR A 5 -67.92 43.90 30.44
N LEU A 6 -67.29 44.86 29.74
CA LEU A 6 -67.93 46.15 29.43
C LEU A 6 -69.07 45.98 28.41
N VAL A 7 -68.90 45.10 27.43
CA VAL A 7 -69.94 44.75 26.44
C VAL A 7 -71.11 44.05 27.14
N ASP A 8 -70.84 43.05 27.98
CA ASP A 8 -71.87 42.36 28.75
C ASP A 8 -72.62 43.32 29.68
N ARG A 9 -71.91 44.27 30.29
CA ARG A 9 -72.53 45.30 31.14
C ARG A 9 -73.40 46.26 30.34
N LEU A 10 -72.98 46.64 29.13
CA LEU A 10 -73.78 47.46 28.23
C LEU A 10 -75.04 46.72 27.77
N GLU A 11 -74.91 45.45 27.42
CA GLU A 11 -76.03 44.58 27.02
C GLU A 11 -77.04 44.44 28.16
N ASN A 12 -76.57 44.16 29.37
CA ASN A 12 -77.41 44.09 30.57
C ASN A 12 -78.09 45.43 30.88
N LEU A 13 -77.40 46.55 30.68
CA LEU A 13 -77.99 47.89 30.85
C LEU A 13 -79.11 48.12 29.84
N ILE A 14 -78.91 47.73 28.58
CA ILE A 14 -79.93 47.83 27.52
C ILE A 14 -81.12 46.90 27.81
N ALA A 15 -80.86 45.66 28.25
CA ALA A 15 -81.89 44.66 28.54
C ALA A 15 -82.78 45.03 29.75
N SER A 16 -82.19 45.64 30.78
CA SER A 16 -82.90 46.07 32.01
C SER A 16 -83.56 47.44 31.91
N SER A 17 -83.39 48.15 30.79
CA SER A 17 -83.90 49.50 30.62
C SER A 17 -85.40 49.54 30.30
N HIS A 18 -86.07 50.61 30.74
CA HIS A 18 -87.52 50.74 30.61
C HIS A 18 -87.90 51.03 29.15
N ARG A 19 -88.65 50.13 28.52
CA ARG A 19 -89.23 50.34 27.20
C ARG A 19 -90.41 51.30 27.27
N ILE A 20 -90.49 52.22 26.32
CA ILE A 20 -91.61 53.14 26.22
C ILE A 20 -92.74 52.45 25.43
N PRO A 21 -93.96 52.31 25.98
CA PRO A 21 -95.06 51.67 25.26
C PRO A 21 -95.38 52.40 23.96
N LEU A 22 -95.76 51.65 22.91
CA LEU A 22 -96.11 52.17 21.58
C LEU A 22 -94.92 52.82 20.81
N THR A 23 -93.69 52.74 21.31
CA THR A 23 -92.48 53.17 20.57
C THR A 23 -91.38 52.10 20.64
N ASN A 24 -90.48 52.09 19.65
CA ASN A 24 -89.29 51.22 19.66
C ASN A 24 -88.12 51.84 20.43
N GLN A 25 -88.42 52.67 21.44
CA GLN A 25 -87.42 53.44 22.19
C GLN A 25 -87.25 52.91 23.61
N ILE A 26 -86.02 53.01 24.11
CA ILE A 26 -85.61 52.56 25.44
C ILE A 26 -85.15 53.78 26.22
N ARG A 27 -85.60 53.92 27.47
CA ARG A 27 -85.16 54.98 28.37
C ARG A 27 -84.01 54.46 29.24
N ILE A 28 -82.83 55.07 29.08
CA ILE A 28 -81.61 54.75 29.82
C ILE A 28 -81.14 56.00 30.56
N LYS A 29 -80.54 55.84 31.75
CA LYS A 29 -79.87 56.93 32.45
C LYS A 29 -78.59 57.29 31.70
N GLU A 30 -78.49 58.54 31.28
CA GLU A 30 -77.35 59.07 30.52
C GLU A 30 -76.00 58.83 31.22
N VAL A 31 -75.95 59.02 32.54
CA VAL A 31 -74.72 58.83 33.34
C VAL A 31 -74.22 57.39 33.29
N ASP A 32 -75.12 56.39 33.33
CA ASP A 32 -74.72 54.98 33.38
C ASP A 32 -74.16 54.50 32.04
N ILE A 33 -74.74 54.95 30.91
CA ILE A 33 -74.24 54.61 29.57
C ILE A 33 -72.93 55.34 29.24
N LEU A 34 -72.81 56.62 29.60
CA LEU A 34 -71.58 57.39 29.39
C LEU A 34 -70.41 56.82 30.17
N ASN A 35 -70.62 56.37 31.42
CA ASN A 35 -69.59 55.71 32.21
C ASN A 35 -69.06 54.43 31.56
N ILE A 36 -69.94 53.63 30.93
CA ILE A 36 -69.52 52.41 30.22
C ILE A 36 -68.75 52.77 28.96
N VAL A 37 -69.21 53.77 28.20
CA VAL A 37 -68.54 54.25 26.98
C VAL A 37 -67.15 54.82 27.29
N ASP A 38 -67.00 55.59 28.37
CA ASP A 38 -65.70 56.13 28.79
C ASP A 38 -64.74 55.01 29.23
N GLN A 39 -65.25 54.02 29.97
CA GLN A 39 -64.46 52.84 30.34
C GLN A 39 -64.03 52.03 29.11
N MET A 40 -64.90 51.87 28.11
CA MET A 40 -64.56 51.25 26.83
C MET A 40 -63.51 52.07 26.08
N ARG A 41 -63.63 53.40 26.09
CA ARG A 41 -62.67 54.29 25.39
C ARG A 41 -61.27 54.22 25.99
N THR A 42 -61.14 53.95 27.28
CA THR A 42 -59.84 53.81 27.94
C THR A 42 -59.27 52.41 27.83
N SER A 43 -60.09 51.37 27.97
CA SER A 43 -59.62 49.96 27.94
C SER A 43 -59.27 49.52 26.53
N ILE A 44 -60.24 49.56 25.60
CA ILE A 44 -60.14 48.95 24.26
C ILE A 44 -58.83 49.26 23.52
N PRO A 45 -58.33 50.51 23.48
CA PRO A 45 -57.07 50.81 22.80
C PRO A 45 -55.87 50.05 23.36
N ASP A 46 -55.85 49.82 24.67
CA ASP A 46 -54.76 49.13 25.34
C ASP A 46 -54.83 47.61 25.14
N GLU A 47 -56.02 47.00 25.16
CA GLU A 47 -56.16 45.58 24.77
C GLU A 47 -55.79 45.35 23.30
N ILE A 48 -56.16 46.25 22.38
CA ILE A 48 -55.75 46.15 20.96
C ILE A 48 -54.23 46.27 20.81
N LYS A 49 -53.58 47.19 21.54
CA LYS A 49 -52.11 47.30 21.53
C LYS A 49 -51.45 46.03 22.05
N GLN A 50 -51.97 45.46 23.14
CA GLN A 50 -51.46 44.20 23.69
C GLN A 50 -51.61 43.05 22.68
N ALA A 51 -52.79 42.90 22.07
CA ALA A 51 -53.03 41.89 21.04
C ALA A 51 -52.06 42.03 19.86
N ARG A 52 -51.84 43.26 19.37
CA ARG A 52 -50.84 43.52 18.31
C ARG A 52 -49.43 43.13 18.72
N ARG A 53 -49.01 43.43 19.95
CA ARG A 53 -47.70 43.03 20.47
C ARG A 53 -47.55 41.51 20.52
N VAL A 54 -48.59 40.80 20.98
CA VAL A 54 -48.58 39.33 21.02
C VAL A 54 -48.47 38.73 19.60
N ILE A 55 -49.18 39.30 18.63
CA ILE A 55 -49.09 38.86 17.23
C ILE A 55 -47.69 39.10 16.67
N GLN A 56 -47.13 40.29 16.88
CA GLN A 56 -45.76 40.62 16.44
C GLN A 56 -44.71 39.70 17.09
N GLU A 57 -44.85 39.42 18.38
CA GLU A 57 -43.94 38.53 19.09
C GLU A 57 -44.06 37.08 18.60
N LYS A 58 -45.30 36.62 18.34
CA LYS A 58 -45.54 35.31 17.72
C LYS A 58 -44.88 35.22 16.34
N GLU A 59 -45.04 36.23 15.49
CA GLU A 59 -44.40 36.28 14.17
C GLU A 59 -42.86 36.27 14.30
N ARG A 60 -42.30 37.02 15.25
CA ARG A 60 -40.87 37.03 15.54
C ARG A 60 -40.37 35.66 15.97
N ILE A 61 -41.08 34.98 16.88
CA ILE A 61 -40.73 33.64 17.35
C ILE A 61 -40.81 32.63 16.21
N LEU A 62 -41.85 32.70 15.38
CA LEU A 62 -41.99 31.81 14.22
C LEU A 62 -40.87 32.02 13.21
N ALA A 63 -40.53 33.26 12.89
CA ALA A 63 -39.42 33.58 11.99
C ALA A 63 -38.09 33.06 12.55
N GLN A 64 -37.83 33.24 13.85
CA GLN A 64 -36.65 32.73 14.51
C GLN A 64 -36.61 31.20 14.47
N ALA A 65 -37.70 30.53 14.81
CA ALA A 65 -37.79 29.07 14.79
C ALA A 65 -37.58 28.50 13.37
N GLN A 66 -38.09 29.17 12.34
CA GLN A 66 -37.84 28.80 10.95
C GLN A 66 -36.37 28.98 10.55
N ALA A 67 -35.75 30.09 10.95
CA ALA A 67 -34.33 30.33 10.71
C ALA A 67 -33.45 29.27 11.40
N ASP A 68 -33.74 28.95 12.66
CA ASP A 68 -33.02 27.94 13.43
C ASP A 68 -33.21 26.55 12.84
N ALA A 69 -34.45 26.18 12.46
CA ALA A 69 -34.73 24.93 11.79
C ALA A 69 -33.98 24.80 10.46
N SER A 70 -33.93 25.88 9.67
CA SER A 70 -33.21 25.89 8.39
C SER A 70 -31.70 25.73 8.59
N THR A 71 -31.15 26.37 9.62
CA THR A 71 -29.73 26.27 9.99
C THR A 71 -29.38 24.87 10.49
N LEU A 72 -30.22 24.29 11.35
CA LEU A 72 -30.04 22.93 11.85
C LEU A 72 -30.05 21.92 10.71
N LEU A 73 -31.00 22.05 9.78
CA LEU A 73 -31.12 21.16 8.64
C LEU A 73 -29.94 21.30 7.67
N ALA A 74 -29.40 22.51 7.47
CA ALA A 74 -28.19 22.73 6.70
C ALA A 74 -26.97 22.03 7.36
N ARG A 75 -26.79 22.20 8.68
CA ARG A 75 -25.71 21.52 9.42
C ARG A 75 -25.83 20.00 9.38
N ALA A 76 -27.03 19.47 9.60
CA ALA A 76 -27.28 18.02 9.55
C ALA A 76 -26.96 17.43 8.17
N ARG A 77 -27.32 18.13 7.09
CA ARG A 77 -26.96 17.72 5.71
C ARG A 77 -25.45 17.72 5.49
N GLU A 78 -24.77 18.77 5.92
CA GLU A 78 -23.31 18.90 5.79
C GLU A 78 -22.58 17.81 6.59
N GLU A 79 -23.02 17.51 7.81
CA GLU A 79 -22.49 16.41 8.62
C GLU A 79 -22.73 15.05 7.98
N THR A 80 -23.93 14.83 7.42
CA THR A 80 -24.27 13.59 6.72
C THR A 80 -23.38 13.40 5.49
N GLU A 81 -23.20 14.45 4.68
CA GLU A 81 -22.32 14.41 3.51
C GLU A 81 -20.86 14.12 3.90
N ARG A 82 -20.36 14.77 4.96
CA ARG A 82 -19.03 14.46 5.51
C ARG A 82 -18.91 13.01 5.97
N ALA A 83 -19.93 12.48 6.65
CA ALA A 83 -19.94 11.11 7.12
C ALA A 83 -19.94 10.12 5.95
N MET A 84 -20.79 10.33 4.94
CA MET A 84 -20.84 9.51 3.73
C MET A 84 -19.52 9.55 2.96
N ASN A 85 -18.90 10.72 2.84
CA ASN A 85 -17.58 10.87 2.19
C ASN A 85 -16.49 10.13 2.97
N ARG A 86 -16.49 10.20 4.31
CA ARG A 86 -15.55 9.43 5.15
C ARG A 86 -15.77 7.93 5.01
N GLU A 87 -17.02 7.47 5.03
CA GLU A 87 -17.35 6.06 4.86
C GLU A 87 -16.94 5.56 3.47
N GLY A 88 -17.20 6.33 2.42
CA GLY A 88 -16.75 6.02 1.07
C GLY A 88 -15.23 5.92 0.97
N LEU A 89 -14.51 6.85 1.59
CA LEU A 89 -13.04 6.82 1.66
C LEU A 89 -12.53 5.59 2.42
N LEU A 90 -13.15 5.24 3.56
CA LEU A 90 -12.78 4.07 4.35
C LEU A 90 -12.99 2.78 3.56
N ARG A 91 -14.15 2.61 2.91
CA ARG A 91 -14.41 1.44 2.05
C ARG A 91 -13.42 1.34 0.89
N ALA A 92 -13.08 2.47 0.27
CA ALA A 92 -12.08 2.49 -0.80
C ALA A 92 -10.67 2.13 -0.27
N ALA A 93 -10.31 2.60 0.92
CA ALA A 93 -9.05 2.25 1.57
C ALA A 93 -8.99 0.76 1.95
N GLU A 94 -10.07 0.20 2.49
CA GLU A 94 -10.18 -1.23 2.80
C GLU A 94 -10.06 -2.09 1.55
N ALA A 95 -10.76 -1.75 0.47
CA ALA A 95 -10.67 -2.46 -0.80
C ALA A 95 -9.23 -2.43 -1.36
N ARG A 96 -8.58 -1.26 -1.35
CA ARG A 96 -7.18 -1.12 -1.79
C ARG A 96 -6.22 -1.89 -0.89
N SER A 97 -6.47 -1.93 0.42
CA SER A 97 -5.66 -2.70 1.37
C SER A 97 -5.77 -4.19 1.08
N GLN A 98 -6.98 -4.70 0.83
CA GLN A 98 -7.21 -6.11 0.49
C GLN A 98 -6.53 -6.47 -0.82
N GLU A 99 -6.63 -5.61 -1.84
CA GLU A 99 -5.93 -5.79 -3.12
C GLU A 99 -4.41 -5.85 -2.92
N MET A 100 -3.84 -4.95 -2.10
CA MET A 100 -2.41 -4.93 -1.81
C MET A 100 -1.95 -6.19 -1.08
N VAL A 101 -2.74 -6.69 -0.12
CA VAL A 101 -2.44 -7.94 0.59
C VAL A 101 -2.47 -9.12 -0.38
N GLN A 102 -3.49 -9.21 -1.24
CA GLN A 102 -3.60 -10.26 -2.24
C GLN A 102 -2.42 -10.24 -3.21
N GLN A 103 -2.05 -9.06 -3.73
CA GLN A 103 -0.87 -8.91 -4.60
C GLN A 103 0.43 -9.30 -3.89
N ALA A 104 0.59 -8.94 -2.61
CA ALA A 104 1.76 -9.32 -1.82
C ALA A 104 1.83 -10.83 -1.59
N GLU A 105 0.70 -11.48 -1.31
CA GLU A 105 0.61 -12.93 -1.15
C GLU A 105 0.95 -13.65 -2.46
N GLU A 106 0.36 -13.23 -3.58
CA GLU A 106 0.65 -13.79 -4.90
C GLU A 106 2.13 -13.62 -5.28
N HIS A 107 2.69 -12.43 -5.02
CA HIS A 107 4.11 -12.17 -5.26
C HIS A 107 5.00 -13.05 -4.40
N SER A 108 4.70 -13.14 -3.09
CA SER A 108 5.43 -13.99 -2.15
C SER A 108 5.42 -15.46 -2.60
N GLN A 109 4.25 -15.99 -2.95
CA GLN A 109 4.14 -17.35 -3.48
C GLN A 109 4.93 -17.53 -4.78
N ALA A 110 4.92 -16.55 -5.68
CA ALA A 110 5.70 -16.61 -6.91
C ALA A 110 7.22 -16.59 -6.65
N VAL A 111 7.67 -15.82 -5.65
CA VAL A 111 9.08 -15.80 -5.23
C VAL A 111 9.48 -17.15 -4.63
N VAL A 112 8.66 -17.72 -3.75
CA VAL A 112 8.92 -19.03 -3.14
C VAL A 112 9.01 -20.12 -4.21
N ARG A 113 8.03 -20.20 -5.12
CA ARG A 113 8.06 -21.17 -6.22
C ARG A 113 9.32 -21.03 -7.08
N ARG A 114 9.68 -19.79 -7.44
CA ARG A 114 10.91 -19.54 -8.23
C ARG A 114 12.17 -19.98 -7.48
N ALA A 115 12.23 -19.73 -6.17
CA ALA A 115 13.37 -20.13 -5.35
C ALA A 115 13.47 -21.65 -5.23
N GLU A 116 12.35 -22.35 -5.07
CA GLU A 116 12.28 -23.82 -5.07
C GLU A 116 12.74 -24.40 -6.41
N GLU A 117 12.22 -23.90 -7.53
CA GLU A 117 12.65 -24.30 -8.87
C GLU A 117 14.15 -24.07 -9.11
N GLN A 118 14.68 -22.93 -8.66
CA GLN A 118 16.11 -22.63 -8.75
C GLN A 118 16.95 -23.57 -7.88
N ASN A 119 16.48 -23.90 -6.68
CA ASN A 119 17.18 -24.81 -5.77
C ASN A 119 17.26 -26.23 -6.35
N GLU A 120 16.16 -26.74 -6.91
CA GLU A 120 16.13 -28.06 -7.55
C GLU A 120 17.03 -28.12 -8.79
N ARG A 121 17.05 -27.06 -9.62
CA ARG A 121 18.01 -26.94 -10.73
C ARG A 121 19.45 -26.94 -10.24
N LEU A 122 19.76 -26.12 -9.23
CA LEU A 122 21.11 -26.03 -8.68
C LEU A 122 21.59 -27.37 -8.10
N LYS A 123 20.73 -28.12 -7.41
CA LYS A 123 21.05 -29.48 -6.93
C LYS A 123 21.37 -30.41 -8.09
N THR A 124 20.51 -30.43 -9.10
CA THR A 124 20.68 -31.30 -10.28
C THR A 124 21.99 -30.97 -11.02
N ASP A 125 22.28 -29.69 -11.20
CA ASP A 125 23.51 -29.22 -11.85
C ASP A 125 24.75 -29.59 -11.01
N ALA A 126 24.67 -29.43 -9.68
CA ALA A 126 25.75 -29.82 -8.78
C ALA A 126 26.00 -31.34 -8.80
N ASP A 127 24.95 -32.16 -8.76
CA ASP A 127 25.06 -33.62 -8.83
C ASP A 127 25.67 -34.06 -10.17
N THR A 128 25.24 -33.43 -11.27
CA THR A 128 25.79 -33.68 -12.60
C THR A 128 27.27 -33.32 -12.68
N TYR A 129 27.64 -32.14 -12.18
CA TYR A 129 29.02 -31.67 -12.12
C TYR A 129 29.91 -32.61 -11.28
N VAL A 130 29.43 -33.05 -10.11
CA VAL A 130 30.15 -34.00 -9.25
C VAL A 130 30.32 -35.33 -9.97
N ALA A 131 29.28 -35.87 -10.60
CA ALA A 131 29.36 -37.13 -11.34
C ALA A 131 30.37 -37.06 -12.50
N GLU A 132 30.37 -35.96 -13.26
CA GLU A 132 31.33 -35.73 -14.34
C GLU A 132 32.76 -35.60 -13.82
N THR A 133 32.96 -34.84 -12.74
CA THR A 133 34.27 -34.67 -12.11
C THR A 133 34.81 -36.00 -11.60
N LEU A 134 33.99 -36.80 -10.92
CA LEU A 134 34.36 -38.13 -10.43
C LEU A 134 34.69 -39.08 -11.59
N ARG A 135 33.94 -39.00 -12.70
CA ARG A 135 34.23 -39.79 -13.91
C ARG A 135 35.58 -39.41 -14.51
N ASN A 136 35.86 -38.11 -14.65
CA ASN A 136 37.13 -37.62 -15.15
C ASN A 136 38.32 -38.05 -14.27
N ILE A 137 38.16 -38.00 -12.94
CA ILE A 137 39.18 -38.48 -11.99
C ILE A 137 39.39 -40.00 -12.15
N LYS A 138 38.30 -40.77 -12.25
CA LYS A 138 38.38 -42.23 -12.46
C LYS A 138 39.15 -42.57 -13.73
N ASP A 139 38.85 -41.86 -14.83
CA ASP A 139 39.49 -42.09 -16.12
C ASP A 139 40.98 -41.69 -16.09
N HIS A 140 41.33 -40.60 -15.39
CA HIS A 140 42.74 -40.22 -15.15
C HIS A 140 43.49 -41.29 -14.34
N LEU A 141 42.88 -41.80 -13.27
CA LEU A 141 43.49 -42.85 -12.44
C LEU A 141 43.74 -44.12 -13.24
N ALA A 142 42.78 -44.53 -14.09
CA ALA A 142 42.93 -45.69 -14.96
C ALA A 142 44.07 -45.50 -15.99
N SER A 143 44.25 -44.29 -16.52
CA SER A 143 45.40 -43.98 -17.38
C SER A 143 46.72 -44.13 -16.63
N ILE A 144 46.82 -43.58 -15.41
CA ILE A 144 48.01 -43.69 -14.57
C ILE A 144 48.32 -45.15 -14.23
N GLU A 145 47.31 -45.97 -13.92
CA GLU A 145 47.47 -47.40 -13.67
C GLU A 145 48.04 -48.13 -14.91
N MET A 146 47.52 -47.78 -16.10
CA MET A 146 48.01 -48.33 -17.36
C MET A 146 49.47 -47.91 -17.64
N ASP A 147 49.84 -46.67 -17.34
CA ASP A 147 51.22 -46.17 -17.45
C ASP A 147 52.16 -46.89 -16.50
N ILE A 148 51.76 -47.07 -15.23
CA ILE A 148 52.55 -47.83 -14.25
C ILE A 148 52.75 -49.28 -14.70
N SER A 149 51.69 -49.93 -15.18
CA SER A 149 51.75 -51.31 -15.67
C SER A 149 52.71 -51.45 -16.87
N ARG A 150 52.66 -50.49 -17.80
CA ARG A 150 53.61 -50.42 -18.93
C ARG A 150 55.05 -50.24 -18.44
N ASN A 151 55.27 -49.34 -17.49
CA ASN A 151 56.59 -49.07 -16.93
C ASN A 151 57.18 -50.29 -16.21
N ILE A 152 56.38 -50.99 -15.39
CA ILE A 152 56.80 -52.23 -14.71
C ILE A 152 57.24 -53.26 -15.74
N LEU A 153 56.41 -53.51 -16.78
CA LEU A 153 56.75 -54.48 -17.83
C LEU A 153 58.05 -54.11 -18.57
N SER A 154 58.29 -52.83 -18.84
CA SER A 154 59.54 -52.38 -19.45
C SER A 154 60.76 -52.54 -18.53
N ILE A 155 60.58 -52.35 -17.22
CA ILE A 155 61.63 -52.58 -16.22
C ILE A 155 61.93 -54.08 -16.13
N GLU A 156 60.90 -54.93 -16.07
CA GLU A 156 61.06 -56.39 -16.06
C GLU A 156 61.81 -56.89 -17.30
N LYS A 157 61.42 -56.46 -18.51
CA LYS A 157 62.14 -56.78 -19.74
C LYS A 157 63.57 -56.24 -19.76
N GLY A 158 63.78 -55.05 -19.23
CA GLY A 158 65.12 -54.47 -19.08
C GLY A 158 66.00 -55.29 -18.12
N LEU A 159 65.44 -55.76 -17.01
CA LEU A 159 66.11 -56.65 -16.06
C LEU A 159 66.39 -58.03 -16.66
N GLU A 160 65.45 -58.62 -17.40
CA GLU A 160 65.64 -59.88 -18.12
C GLU A 160 66.76 -59.77 -19.18
N SER A 161 66.89 -58.61 -19.84
CA SER A 161 68.01 -58.35 -20.76
C SER A 161 69.37 -58.18 -20.06
N LEU A 162 69.37 -57.94 -18.74
CA LEU A 162 70.57 -57.84 -17.91
C LEU A 162 70.91 -59.15 -17.20
N GLU A 163 70.00 -60.14 -17.20
CA GLU A 163 70.33 -61.54 -16.91
C GLU A 163 71.08 -62.12 -18.12
N ILE A 164 72.38 -61.82 -18.15
CA ILE A 164 73.35 -62.46 -19.03
C ILE A 164 73.32 -63.98 -18.73
N PRO A 165 73.09 -64.87 -19.71
CA PRO A 165 73.51 -66.25 -19.55
C PRO A 165 75.05 -66.23 -19.46
N GLU A 166 75.61 -66.66 -18.34
CA GLU A 166 77.04 -66.92 -18.23
C GLU A 166 77.48 -67.80 -19.41
N GLY A 167 78.27 -67.23 -20.34
CA GLY A 167 78.75 -68.01 -21.47
C GLY A 167 79.30 -67.22 -22.66
N GLU A 168 80.55 -66.80 -22.50
CA GLU A 168 81.61 -66.78 -23.52
C GLU A 168 81.73 -65.61 -24.51
N GLU A 169 82.98 -65.14 -24.56
CA GLU A 169 83.58 -64.09 -25.36
C GLU A 169 83.61 -64.42 -26.86
N GLY A 170 83.65 -63.37 -27.69
CA GLY A 170 83.99 -63.51 -29.11
C GLY A 170 83.98 -62.17 -29.83
N SER A 171 85.15 -61.51 -29.87
CA SER A 171 85.45 -60.33 -30.69
C SER A 171 85.21 -60.57 -32.18
N GLU A 172 84.84 -59.52 -32.93
CA GLU A 172 85.65 -59.02 -34.05
C GLU A 172 85.10 -57.69 -34.62
N ASN A 173 86.05 -56.89 -35.13
CA ASN A 173 85.93 -55.52 -35.63
C ASN A 173 85.16 -55.41 -36.95
N LEU A 174 84.75 -54.19 -37.33
CA LEU A 174 85.37 -53.47 -38.45
C LEU A 174 84.87 -52.01 -38.52
N GLU A 175 85.84 -51.09 -38.61
CA GLU A 175 85.69 -49.66 -38.90
C GLU A 175 85.21 -49.41 -40.35
N GLU A 176 84.50 -48.30 -40.57
CA GLU A 176 84.89 -47.32 -41.61
C GLU A 176 84.20 -45.95 -41.36
N LEU A 177 85.04 -44.90 -41.38
CA LEU A 177 84.74 -43.47 -41.20
C LEU A 177 84.26 -42.81 -42.52
N GLU A 178 83.52 -41.69 -42.41
CA GLU A 178 83.90 -40.32 -42.85
C GLU A 178 82.64 -39.43 -42.99
N GLU A 179 82.48 -38.45 -42.11
CA GLU A 179 82.76 -37.01 -42.33
C GLU A 179 81.71 -36.26 -43.18
N LEU A 180 80.97 -35.36 -42.54
CA LEU A 180 80.89 -33.95 -42.97
C LEU A 180 80.49 -33.06 -41.79
N TYR A 181 81.31 -32.05 -41.52
CA TYR A 181 81.05 -30.99 -40.55
C TYR A 181 80.11 -29.91 -41.11
N ASP A 182 79.47 -29.23 -40.16
CA ASP A 182 79.10 -27.81 -40.15
C ASP A 182 77.72 -27.41 -40.70
N ASP A 183 76.77 -27.17 -39.79
CA ASP A 183 76.32 -25.79 -39.59
C ASP A 183 75.68 -25.64 -38.20
N SER A 184 76.03 -24.54 -37.56
CA SER A 184 75.55 -24.07 -36.27
C SER A 184 74.17 -23.41 -36.40
N GLU A 185 73.16 -23.91 -35.69
CA GLU A 185 72.01 -23.08 -35.28
C GLU A 185 71.63 -23.36 -33.82
N GLU A 186 71.48 -22.26 -33.08
CA GLU A 186 71.17 -22.14 -31.66
C GLU A 186 69.81 -22.76 -31.27
N PRO A 187 69.59 -23.09 -29.99
CA PRO A 187 68.32 -23.69 -29.56
C PRO A 187 67.18 -22.67 -29.60
N GLU A 188 66.07 -23.05 -30.26
CA GLU A 188 64.81 -22.30 -30.21
C GLU A 188 64.26 -22.26 -28.78
N ASP A 189 64.03 -21.02 -28.32
CA ASP A 189 63.44 -20.64 -27.05
C ASP A 189 61.94 -21.01 -27.07
N ILE A 190 61.58 -22.13 -26.41
CA ILE A 190 60.17 -22.54 -26.28
C ILE A 190 59.47 -21.59 -25.29
N ALA A 191 58.81 -20.57 -25.83
CA ALA A 191 58.00 -19.64 -25.06
C ALA A 191 56.87 -20.34 -24.31
N THR A 192 56.96 -20.38 -22.97
CA THR A 192 55.81 -20.65 -22.09
C THR A 192 54.74 -19.55 -22.25
N PRO A 193 53.46 -19.87 -22.49
CA PRO A 193 52.40 -18.86 -22.43
C PRO A 193 52.12 -18.50 -20.96
N SER A 194 52.49 -17.29 -20.56
CA SER A 194 52.09 -16.71 -19.28
C SER A 194 50.59 -16.39 -19.31
N ARG A 195 49.80 -17.03 -18.44
CA ARG A 195 48.41 -16.64 -18.18
C ARG A 195 48.40 -15.30 -17.42
N PRO A 196 47.55 -14.33 -17.79
CA PRO A 196 47.42 -13.11 -17.00
C PRO A 196 46.64 -13.40 -15.72
N ILE A 197 47.20 -12.98 -14.58
CA ILE A 197 46.51 -12.91 -13.29
C ILE A 197 45.46 -11.78 -13.39
N PRO A 198 44.18 -11.98 -13.04
CA PRO A 198 43.25 -10.87 -12.94
C PRO A 198 43.67 -9.97 -11.76
N ARG A 199 43.99 -8.71 -12.07
CA ARG A 199 44.12 -7.66 -11.06
C ARG A 199 42.78 -7.55 -10.34
N ARG A 200 42.76 -7.78 -9.03
CA ARG A 200 41.64 -7.39 -8.18
C ARG A 200 41.36 -5.91 -8.42
N ALA A 201 40.25 -5.60 -9.08
CA ALA A 201 39.71 -4.26 -9.07
C ALA A 201 39.41 -3.92 -7.61
N SER A 202 40.06 -2.86 -7.16
CA SER A 202 39.87 -2.20 -5.89
C SER A 202 38.38 -1.94 -5.63
N LEU A 203 37.91 -2.43 -4.47
CA LEU A 203 36.84 -1.75 -3.74
C LEU A 203 37.31 -0.32 -3.45
N ALA A 204 36.73 0.67 -4.12
CA ALA A 204 36.63 2.02 -3.60
C ALA A 204 35.58 2.81 -4.39
N ASN A 205 34.67 3.40 -3.61
CA ASN A 205 33.81 4.54 -3.94
C ASN A 205 32.73 4.34 -5.00
N ASP A 206 31.55 3.94 -4.51
CA ASP A 206 30.32 4.59 -4.99
C ASP A 206 29.35 4.81 -3.81
N THR A 207 29.62 5.87 -3.04
CA THR A 207 28.62 6.51 -2.17
C THR A 207 28.76 8.02 -2.34
N ILE A 208 28.34 8.53 -3.49
CA ILE A 208 28.00 9.94 -3.66
C ILE A 208 26.64 10.01 -4.34
N GLY A 209 25.64 10.45 -3.56
CA GLY A 209 24.62 11.39 -4.04
C GLY A 209 23.39 10.83 -4.75
N GLY A 210 22.27 10.80 -4.03
CA GLY A 210 20.91 10.84 -4.60
C GLY A 210 19.91 11.34 -3.53
N PRO A 211 19.00 12.28 -3.83
CA PRO A 211 18.56 13.28 -2.87
C PRO A 211 17.31 12.92 -2.05
N LEU A 212 17.21 13.65 -0.95
CA LEU A 212 16.03 14.00 -0.16
C LEU A 212 14.69 13.87 -0.89
N TYR A 213 13.79 13.09 -0.29
CA TYR A 213 12.36 13.36 -0.22
C TYR A 213 11.87 13.07 1.20
#